data_AF-A0A2E9VTH3-F1
#
_entry.id   AF-A0A2E9VTH3-F1
#
_cell.length_a   1.000
_cell.length_b   1.000
_cell.length_c   1.000
_cell.angle_alpha   90.00
_cell.angle_beta   90.00
_cell.angle_gamma   90.00
#
_symmetry.space_group_name_H-M   'P 1'
#
loop_
_entity.id
_entity.type
_entity.pdbx_description
1 polymer ?
#
loop_
_entity_poly.entity_id
_entity_poly.type
_entity_poly.pdbx_seq_one_letter_code
_entity_poly.pdbx_strand_id
1 'polypeptide(L)'
;MSSIWVISQVTNADLETVTFNDPEILAQIAIYGITGLVIAYLSSLILVWLLRSRQFDELFTPPWKPLFSEDPKSGIRASSVVSWGFFTSVLILTSWQFRQTYPTLLPWVDEAIGYCQQFWLILLTCLIALAIARFIAGAILSVFQNPSVRTQLELMCPHEPQELRKIDSPVVPEQDRLVNLDESSENELREESTAESDRAEQDSVERKLPRSESIADTVARLVGLLVYLLVFLPVLMIASEIWGWTVTGSTVGEVWQWLLPFAGLAAVITIGWFALTAAAISICPTEFRKPVMIFTTVLAVILLSVSYNISMAILVTVAIVVICWFSRKELPDVVAGLYLKFQKSLELKTSDGPAVIQNVGLLLTRIQTETQTANVRNRHVLQSCLSGNTLEESRMIILTTEQKTQL
;
A
#
# COMPACT_ATOMS: atom_id res chain seq x y z
N MET A 1 25.24 -7.29 -45.88
CA MET A 1 25.79 -6.70 -44.63
C MET A 1 27.02 -5.82 -44.95
N SER A 2 26.90 -4.83 -45.83
CA SER A 2 28.07 -4.02 -46.24
C SER A 2 27.67 -2.74 -46.98
N SER A 3 26.75 -1.93 -46.43
CA SER A 3 26.32 -0.67 -47.09
C SER A 3 25.64 0.33 -46.14
N ILE A 4 26.08 0.46 -44.88
CA ILE A 4 25.53 1.46 -43.93
C ILE A 4 26.61 2.38 -43.30
N TRP A 5 27.85 2.39 -43.81
CA TRP A 5 28.97 3.12 -43.17
C TRP A 5 29.46 4.38 -43.91
N VAL A 6 28.64 5.00 -44.77
CA VAL A 6 29.08 6.19 -45.55
C VAL A 6 28.15 7.39 -45.31
N ILE A 7 27.99 7.84 -44.06
CA ILE A 7 27.46 9.19 -43.73
C ILE A 7 28.18 9.73 -42.49
N SER A 8 29.52 9.75 -42.47
CA SER A 8 30.28 10.25 -41.32
C SER A 8 31.50 11.06 -41.75
N GLN A 9 31.36 12.00 -42.68
CA GLN A 9 32.34 13.09 -42.86
C GLN A 9 31.67 14.36 -43.43
N VAL A 10 30.51 14.77 -42.89
CA VAL A 10 30.09 16.16 -43.04
C VAL A 10 30.82 16.96 -41.97
N THR A 11 31.78 17.73 -42.44
CA THR A 11 32.72 18.57 -41.69
C THR A 11 32.01 19.61 -40.81
N ASN A 12 32.41 19.65 -39.53
CA ASN A 12 32.01 20.60 -38.48
C ASN A 12 32.35 22.09 -38.75
N ALA A 13 32.57 22.51 -40.00
CA ALA A 13 33.17 23.81 -40.29
C ALA A 13 32.18 24.98 -40.30
N ASP A 14 30.91 24.77 -40.69
CA ASP A 14 29.93 25.84 -40.79
C ASP A 14 28.61 25.45 -40.10
N LEU A 15 28.69 25.20 -38.79
CA LEU A 15 27.49 25.19 -37.94
C LEU A 15 27.08 26.65 -37.67
N GLU A 16 26.74 27.36 -38.75
CA GLU A 16 25.93 28.56 -38.67
C GLU A 16 24.74 28.23 -37.78
N THR A 17 24.45 29.11 -36.84
CA THR A 17 23.34 28.98 -35.91
C THR A 17 22.06 28.86 -36.72
N VAL A 18 21.64 27.62 -37.02
CA VAL A 18 20.35 27.32 -37.64
C VAL A 18 19.30 27.94 -36.73
N THR A 19 18.81 29.11 -37.13
CA THR A 19 17.86 29.85 -36.33
C THR A 19 16.55 29.08 -36.38
N PHE A 20 15.91 28.88 -35.23
CA PHE A 20 14.63 28.17 -35.05
C PHE A 20 13.45 28.71 -35.88
N ASN A 21 13.68 29.71 -36.73
CA ASN A 21 12.69 30.42 -37.52
C ASN A 21 12.48 29.86 -38.92
N ASP A 22 13.25 28.84 -39.36
CA ASP A 22 13.01 28.23 -40.66
C ASP A 22 11.68 27.47 -40.67
N PRO A 23 10.71 27.88 -41.51
CA PRO A 23 9.36 27.30 -41.52
C PRO A 23 9.38 25.82 -41.94
N GLU A 24 10.37 25.39 -42.72
CA GLU A 24 10.55 23.99 -43.11
C GLU A 24 10.93 23.11 -41.92
N ILE A 25 11.81 23.60 -41.04
CA ILE A 25 12.22 22.87 -39.83
C ILE A 25 11.03 22.76 -38.88
N LEU A 26 10.27 23.85 -38.69
CA LEU A 26 9.05 23.84 -37.88
C LEU A 26 7.99 22.87 -38.42
N ALA A 27 7.79 22.83 -39.74
CA ALA A 27 6.87 21.89 -40.37
C ALA A 27 7.30 20.44 -40.16
N GLN A 28 8.60 20.14 -40.28
CA GLN A 28 9.11 18.79 -40.01
C GLN A 28 8.97 18.41 -38.54
N ILE A 29 9.32 19.29 -37.59
CA ILE A 29 9.10 19.06 -36.16
C ILE A 29 7.63 18.74 -35.88
N ALA A 30 6.70 19.48 -36.48
CA ALA A 30 5.27 19.24 -36.33
C ALA A 30 4.86 17.87 -36.89
N ILE A 31 5.33 17.50 -38.09
CA ILE A 31 5.03 16.20 -38.71
C ILE A 31 5.56 15.05 -37.86
N TYR A 32 6.84 15.08 -37.46
CA TYR A 32 7.44 14.03 -36.62
C TYR A 32 6.80 13.97 -35.22
N GLY A 33 6.48 15.12 -34.64
CA GLY A 33 5.80 15.21 -33.34
C GLY A 33 4.40 14.62 -33.38
N ILE A 34 3.57 15.01 -34.36
CA ILE A 34 2.20 14.50 -34.51
C ILE A 34 2.20 13.03 -34.86
N THR A 35 3.01 12.61 -35.85
CA THR A 35 3.08 11.19 -36.26
C THR A 35 3.60 10.32 -35.12
N GLY A 36 4.63 10.75 -34.41
CA GLY A 36 5.16 10.05 -33.24
C GLY A 36 4.14 9.93 -32.11
N LEU A 37 3.38 10.99 -31.83
CA LEU A 37 2.32 10.98 -30.81
C LEU A 37 1.18 10.04 -31.18
N VAL A 38 0.73 10.05 -32.44
CA VAL A 38 -0.33 9.15 -32.93
C VAL A 38 0.14 7.69 -32.84
N ILE A 39 1.36 7.38 -33.29
CA ILE A 39 1.92 6.03 -33.23
C ILE A 39 2.05 5.58 -31.77
N ALA A 40 2.61 6.42 -30.90
CA ALA A 40 2.74 6.12 -29.47
C ALA A 40 1.39 5.85 -28.82
N TYR A 41 0.38 6.67 -29.11
CA TYR A 41 -0.96 6.54 -28.55
C TYR A 41 -1.65 5.24 -29.00
N LEU A 42 -1.66 4.97 -30.32
CA LEU A 42 -2.30 3.77 -30.87
C LEU A 42 -1.61 2.49 -30.39
N SER A 43 -0.28 2.46 -30.43
CA SER A 43 0.49 1.30 -29.97
C SER A 43 0.33 1.06 -28.47
N SER A 44 0.22 2.11 -27.66
CA SER A 44 -0.09 2.01 -26.23
C SER A 44 -1.51 1.48 -25.98
N LEU A 45 -2.52 1.92 -26.74
CA LEU A 45 -3.88 1.36 -26.64
C LEU A 45 -3.93 -0.13 -26.99
N ILE A 46 -3.25 -0.54 -28.06
CA ILE A 46 -3.13 -1.95 -28.46
C ILE A 46 -2.46 -2.76 -27.35
N LEU A 47 -1.39 -2.22 -26.74
CA LEU A 47 -0.70 -2.87 -25.63
C LEU A 47 -1.61 -3.03 -24.41
N VAL A 48 -2.36 -1.99 -24.00
CA VAL A 48 -3.35 -2.11 -22.90
C VAL A 48 -4.37 -3.19 -23.19
N TRP A 49 -4.92 -3.20 -24.41
CA TRP A 49 -5.90 -4.20 -24.82
C TRP A 49 -5.32 -5.62 -24.78
N LEU A 50 -4.08 -5.80 -25.24
CA LEU A 50 -3.41 -7.10 -25.25
C LEU A 50 -3.04 -7.57 -23.82
N LEU A 51 -2.57 -6.68 -22.96
CA LEU A 51 -2.29 -7.00 -21.55
C LEU A 51 -3.57 -7.35 -20.80
N ARG A 52 -4.65 -6.59 -21.01
CA ARG A 52 -5.95 -6.86 -20.37
C ARG A 52 -6.59 -8.16 -20.84
N SER A 53 -6.52 -8.47 -22.13
CA SER A 53 -7.06 -9.74 -22.65
C SER A 53 -6.33 -10.97 -22.11
N ARG A 54 -5.08 -10.80 -21.65
CA ARG A 54 -4.28 -11.83 -20.98
C ARG A 54 -4.39 -11.83 -19.45
N GLN A 55 -5.34 -11.09 -18.88
CA GLN A 55 -5.50 -10.94 -17.43
C GLN A 55 -4.22 -10.47 -16.72
N PHE A 56 -3.39 -9.67 -17.39
CA PHE A 56 -2.10 -9.21 -16.84
C PHE A 56 -2.27 -8.51 -15.49
N ASP A 57 -3.32 -7.71 -15.32
CA ASP A 57 -3.61 -7.02 -14.07
C ASP A 57 -3.87 -7.99 -12.91
N GLU A 58 -4.40 -9.18 -13.18
CA GLU A 58 -4.63 -10.22 -12.17
C GLU A 58 -3.33 -10.83 -11.65
N LEU A 59 -2.23 -10.76 -12.42
CA LEU A 59 -0.91 -11.20 -11.94
C LEU A 59 -0.34 -10.28 -10.86
N PHE A 60 -0.82 -9.04 -10.78
CA PHE A 60 -0.33 -8.03 -9.83
C PHE A 60 -1.34 -7.69 -8.74
N THR A 61 -2.52 -8.33 -8.74
CA THR A 61 -3.40 -8.24 -7.59
C THR A 61 -2.74 -8.93 -6.40
N PRO A 62 -2.53 -8.22 -5.29
CA PRO A 62 -1.91 -8.83 -4.14
C PRO A 62 -2.86 -9.89 -3.54
N PRO A 63 -2.31 -11.01 -3.04
CA PRO A 63 -3.11 -12.14 -2.55
C PRO A 63 -3.98 -11.79 -1.33
N TRP A 64 -3.63 -10.72 -0.60
CA TRP A 64 -4.39 -10.26 0.56
C TRP A 64 -5.53 -9.30 0.23
N LYS A 65 -5.69 -8.89 -1.04
CA LYS A 65 -6.84 -8.08 -1.42
C LYS A 65 -8.09 -8.97 -1.25
N PRO A 66 -9.06 -8.57 -0.42
CA PRO A 66 -10.25 -9.39 -0.22
C PRO A 66 -10.90 -9.63 -1.59
N LEU A 67 -11.19 -10.90 -1.89
CA LEU A 67 -11.82 -11.35 -3.14
C LEU A 67 -13.15 -10.60 -3.44
N PHE A 68 -13.71 -9.92 -2.44
CA PHE A 68 -15.02 -9.28 -2.47
C PHE A 68 -14.98 -7.75 -2.30
N SER A 69 -13.86 -7.05 -2.55
CA SER A 69 -13.97 -5.57 -2.62
C SER A 69 -14.77 -5.20 -3.87
N GLU A 70 -16.05 -4.87 -3.70
CA GLU A 70 -17.04 -4.67 -4.78
C GLU A 70 -16.71 -3.52 -5.75
N ASP A 71 -15.72 -2.68 -5.47
CA ASP A 71 -15.31 -1.61 -6.39
C ASP A 71 -13.81 -1.67 -6.80
N PRO A 72 -13.49 -2.41 -7.88
CA PRO A 72 -12.17 -2.39 -8.49
C PRO A 72 -11.87 -1.10 -9.30
N LYS A 73 -12.69 -0.05 -9.18
CA LYS A 73 -12.69 1.06 -10.16
C LYS A 73 -11.69 2.19 -9.91
N SER A 74 -11.12 2.37 -8.72
CA SER A 74 -10.35 3.59 -8.38
C SER A 74 -8.82 3.45 -8.39
N GLY A 75 -8.26 2.26 -8.66
CA GLY A 75 -6.80 2.05 -8.63
C GLY A 75 -6.11 2.21 -9.99
N ILE A 76 -4.89 2.77 -9.99
CA ILE A 76 -3.98 2.70 -11.14
C ILE A 76 -3.67 1.22 -11.41
N ARG A 77 -4.00 0.74 -12.60
CA ARG A 77 -3.77 -0.66 -13.00
C ARG A 77 -2.34 -0.86 -13.49
N ALA A 78 -1.77 -2.03 -13.26
CA ALA A 78 -0.42 -2.37 -13.72
C ALA A 78 -0.31 -2.27 -15.26
N SER A 79 -1.34 -2.71 -15.98
CA SER A 79 -1.42 -2.57 -17.45
C SER A 79 -1.29 -1.12 -17.89
N SER A 80 -1.87 -0.19 -17.12
CA SER A 80 -1.81 1.23 -17.42
C SER A 80 -0.40 1.75 -17.22
N VAL A 81 0.27 1.43 -16.10
CA VAL A 81 1.66 1.86 -15.87
C VAL A 81 2.60 1.39 -16.99
N VAL A 82 2.49 0.13 -17.41
CA VAL A 82 3.28 -0.43 -18.53
C VAL A 82 2.97 0.31 -19.84
N SER A 83 1.71 0.62 -20.09
CA SER A 83 1.26 1.36 -21.27
C SER A 83 1.75 2.81 -21.31
N TRP A 84 1.78 3.50 -20.17
CA TRP A 84 2.36 4.83 -20.03
C TRP A 84 3.87 4.78 -20.29
N GLY A 85 4.57 3.81 -19.71
CA GLY A 85 6.00 3.59 -19.97
C GLY A 85 6.30 3.33 -21.44
N PHE A 86 5.49 2.49 -22.09
CA PHE A 86 5.59 2.20 -23.52
C PHE A 86 5.32 3.43 -24.40
N PHE A 87 4.26 4.18 -24.09
CA PHE A 87 3.94 5.44 -24.77
C PHE A 87 5.13 6.42 -24.74
N THR A 88 5.68 6.66 -23.54
CA THR A 88 6.85 7.54 -23.36
C THR A 88 8.07 7.02 -24.12
N SER A 89 8.26 5.70 -24.19
CA SER A 89 9.38 5.09 -24.89
C SER A 89 9.31 5.29 -26.40
N VAL A 90 8.11 5.15 -26.98
CA VAL A 90 7.89 5.41 -28.41
C VAL A 90 8.14 6.88 -28.72
N LEU A 91 7.68 7.81 -27.87
CA LEU A 91 7.96 9.25 -28.02
C LEU A 91 9.45 9.58 -27.98
N ILE A 92 10.20 8.95 -27.07
CA ILE A 92 11.66 9.11 -26.99
C ILE A 92 12.33 8.54 -28.24
N LEU A 93 11.88 7.38 -28.73
CA LEU A 93 12.40 6.77 -29.95
C LEU A 93 12.14 7.65 -31.18
N THR A 94 10.96 8.24 -31.30
CA THR A 94 10.63 9.15 -32.41
C THR A 94 11.43 10.45 -32.32
N SER A 95 11.65 10.97 -31.10
CA SER A 95 12.52 12.13 -30.86
C SER A 95 13.98 11.83 -31.21
N TRP A 96 14.44 10.61 -30.93
CA TRP A 96 15.77 10.14 -31.32
C TRP A 96 15.92 10.00 -32.83
N GLN A 97 14.91 9.46 -33.52
CA GLN A 97 14.91 9.41 -34.98
C GLN A 97 14.96 10.81 -35.60
N PHE A 98 14.22 11.77 -35.05
CA PHE A 98 14.30 13.17 -35.48
C PHE A 98 15.70 13.76 -35.23
N ARG A 99 16.31 13.44 -34.09
CA ARG A 99 17.67 13.89 -33.76
C ARG A 99 18.73 13.33 -34.70
N GLN A 100 18.57 12.13 -35.25
CA GLN A 100 19.49 11.60 -36.28
C GLN A 100 19.50 12.49 -37.53
N THR A 101 18.37 13.14 -37.83
CA THR A 101 18.26 14.12 -38.92
C THR A 101 18.78 15.50 -38.49
N TYR A 102 18.55 15.89 -37.24
CA TYR A 102 18.92 17.20 -36.68
C TYR A 102 19.64 17.09 -35.32
N PRO A 103 20.95 16.81 -35.30
CA PRO A 103 21.67 16.44 -34.08
C PRO A 103 21.74 17.56 -33.02
N THR A 104 21.70 18.82 -33.43
CA THR A 104 21.88 19.98 -32.56
C THR A 104 20.61 20.48 -31.87
N LEU A 105 19.43 20.08 -32.34
CA LEU A 105 18.16 20.63 -31.85
C LEU A 105 17.67 19.99 -30.54
N LEU A 106 18.10 18.77 -30.21
CA LEU A 106 17.56 18.00 -29.08
C LEU A 106 18.65 17.32 -28.22
N PRO A 107 19.53 18.07 -27.53
CA PRO A 107 20.60 17.49 -26.71
C PRO A 107 20.07 16.62 -25.54
N TRP A 108 18.85 16.90 -25.06
CA TRP A 108 18.23 16.17 -23.94
C TRP A 108 17.81 14.73 -24.28
N VAL A 109 17.75 14.36 -25.57
CA VAL A 109 17.25 13.04 -25.99
C VAL A 109 18.18 11.91 -25.55
N ASP A 110 19.50 12.11 -25.50
CA ASP A 110 20.43 11.10 -24.98
C ASP A 110 20.17 10.80 -23.50
N GLU A 111 19.96 11.85 -22.71
CA GLU A 111 19.66 11.72 -21.29
C GLU A 111 18.31 11.02 -21.09
N ALA A 112 17.30 11.38 -21.89
CA ALA A 112 16.00 10.74 -21.88
C ALA A 112 16.06 9.24 -22.26
N ILE A 113 16.91 8.85 -23.20
CA ILE A 113 17.15 7.43 -23.53
C ILE A 113 17.76 6.71 -22.34
N GLY A 114 18.74 7.31 -21.67
CA GLY A 114 19.32 6.79 -20.43
C GLY A 114 18.24 6.52 -19.38
N TYR A 115 17.41 7.52 -19.07
CA TYR A 115 16.31 7.35 -18.11
C TYR A 115 15.26 6.31 -18.56
N CYS A 116 14.97 6.24 -19.86
CA CYS A 116 14.04 5.26 -20.41
C CYS A 116 14.57 3.82 -20.23
N GLN A 117 15.84 3.59 -20.52
CA GLN A 117 16.49 2.29 -20.31
C GLN A 117 16.48 1.89 -18.82
N GLN A 118 16.84 2.82 -17.94
CA GLN A 118 16.80 2.63 -16.48
C GLN A 118 15.38 2.31 -16.00
N PHE A 119 14.37 3.04 -16.47
CA PHE A 119 12.97 2.80 -16.16
C PHE A 119 12.52 1.40 -16.56
N TRP A 120 12.84 0.95 -17.78
CA TRP A 120 12.46 -0.40 -18.24
C TRP A 120 13.16 -1.50 -17.46
N LEU A 121 14.42 -1.31 -17.09
CA LEU A 121 15.15 -2.28 -16.28
C LEU A 121 14.48 -2.44 -14.91
N ILE A 122 14.16 -1.31 -14.24
CA ILE A 122 13.45 -1.31 -12.96
C ILE A 122 12.06 -1.94 -13.10
N LEU A 123 11.30 -1.55 -14.13
CA LEU A 123 9.97 -2.08 -14.38
C LEU A 123 10.01 -3.59 -14.59
N LEU A 124 10.91 -4.09 -15.44
CA LEU A 124 11.06 -5.52 -15.70
C LEU A 124 11.44 -6.30 -14.43
N THR A 125 12.42 -5.79 -13.67
CA THR A 125 12.81 -6.39 -12.39
C THR A 125 11.65 -6.43 -11.40
N CYS A 126 10.86 -5.35 -11.32
CA CYS A 126 9.67 -5.29 -10.48
C CYS A 126 8.60 -6.30 -10.92
N LEU A 127 8.35 -6.42 -12.23
CA LEU A 127 7.38 -7.37 -12.78
C LEU A 127 7.80 -8.82 -12.50
N ILE A 128 9.07 -9.16 -12.70
CA ILE A 128 9.61 -10.50 -12.40
C ILE A 128 9.50 -10.82 -10.92
N ALA A 129 9.90 -9.87 -10.06
CA ALA A 129 9.82 -10.03 -8.62
C ALA A 129 8.37 -10.22 -8.14
N LEU A 130 7.43 -9.41 -8.61
CA LEU A 130 6.01 -9.56 -8.27
C LEU A 130 5.44 -10.90 -8.76
N ALA A 131 5.87 -11.38 -9.94
CA ALA A 131 5.46 -12.69 -10.44
C ALA A 131 5.98 -13.83 -9.54
N ILE A 132 7.25 -13.76 -9.11
CA ILE A 132 7.84 -14.72 -8.16
C ILE A 132 7.11 -14.66 -6.80
N ALA A 133 6.89 -13.46 -6.26
CA ALA A 133 6.21 -13.26 -5.00
C ALA A 133 4.79 -13.84 -5.03
N ARG A 134 4.05 -13.62 -6.11
CA ARG A 134 2.72 -14.19 -6.32
C ARG A 134 2.77 -15.70 -6.43
N PHE A 135 3.72 -16.27 -7.17
CA PHE A 135 3.87 -17.72 -7.30
C PHE A 135 4.10 -18.37 -5.93
N ILE A 136 5.00 -17.80 -5.12
CA ILE A 136 5.28 -18.29 -3.76
C ILE A 136 4.05 -18.11 -2.86
N ALA A 137 3.42 -16.94 -2.85
CA ALA A 137 2.25 -16.68 -2.02
C ALA A 137 1.06 -17.58 -2.41
N GLY A 138 0.86 -17.85 -3.70
CA GLY A 138 -0.15 -18.77 -4.20
C GLY A 138 0.11 -20.21 -3.77
N ALA A 139 1.38 -20.65 -3.80
CA ALA A 139 1.77 -21.97 -3.29
C ALA A 139 1.56 -22.10 -1.78
N ILE A 140 1.80 -21.03 -1.01
CA ILE A 140 1.55 -21.02 0.43
C ILE A 140 0.04 -21.02 0.71
N LEU A 141 -0.72 -20.18 0.01
CA LEU A 141 -2.18 -20.10 0.16
C LEU A 141 -2.86 -21.42 -0.17
N SER A 142 -2.41 -22.15 -1.19
CA SER A 142 -2.99 -23.45 -1.54
C SER A 142 -2.81 -24.48 -0.42
N VAL A 143 -1.71 -24.40 0.35
CA VAL A 143 -1.50 -25.23 1.54
C VAL A 143 -2.50 -24.87 2.64
N PHE A 144 -2.73 -23.58 2.90
CA PHE A 144 -3.70 -23.14 3.91
C PHE A 144 -5.16 -23.38 3.51
N GLN A 145 -5.45 -23.38 2.21
CA GLN A 145 -6.77 -23.69 1.67
C GLN A 145 -7.10 -25.18 1.73
N ASN A 146 -6.12 -26.05 2.00
CA ASN A 146 -6.38 -27.47 2.20
C ASN A 146 -7.28 -27.66 3.44
N PRO A 147 -8.45 -28.31 3.31
CA PRO A 147 -9.41 -28.44 4.41
C PRO A 147 -8.81 -29.13 5.64
N SER A 148 -7.84 -30.03 5.43
CA SER A 148 -7.17 -30.74 6.52
C SER A 148 -6.30 -29.80 7.36
N VAL A 149 -5.53 -28.92 6.70
CA VAL A 149 -4.67 -27.94 7.36
C VAL A 149 -5.51 -26.89 8.05
N ARG A 150 -6.54 -26.38 7.36
CA ARG A 150 -7.47 -25.41 7.92
C ARG A 150 -8.16 -25.92 9.18
N THR A 151 -8.70 -27.13 9.16
CA THR A 151 -9.37 -27.73 10.33
C THR A 151 -8.39 -27.88 11.49
N GLN A 152 -7.15 -28.32 11.24
CA GLN A 152 -6.13 -28.42 12.29
C GLN A 152 -5.75 -27.06 12.87
N LEU A 153 -5.63 -26.02 12.04
CA LEU A 153 -5.30 -24.67 12.47
C LEU A 153 -6.44 -24.08 13.34
N GLU A 154 -7.68 -24.26 12.90
CA GLU A 154 -8.88 -23.83 13.63
C GLU A 154 -9.03 -24.60 14.97
N LEU A 155 -8.60 -25.87 15.03
CA LEU A 155 -8.54 -26.63 16.28
C LEU A 155 -7.44 -26.15 17.25
N MET A 156 -6.31 -25.61 16.75
CA MET A 156 -5.25 -25.06 17.60
C MET A 156 -5.58 -23.67 18.15
N CYS A 157 -6.37 -22.90 17.41
CA CYS A 157 -6.87 -21.59 17.83
C CYS A 157 -8.40 -21.65 17.95
N PRO A 158 -8.94 -22.38 18.96
CA PRO A 158 -10.37 -22.41 19.18
C PRO A 158 -10.83 -20.98 19.35
N HIS A 159 -11.59 -20.47 18.39
CA HIS A 159 -12.31 -19.24 18.64
C HIS A 159 -13.27 -19.62 19.73
N GLU A 160 -13.06 -19.05 20.91
CA GLU A 160 -14.15 -18.86 21.85
C GLU A 160 -15.24 -18.24 20.98
N PRO A 161 -16.34 -18.98 20.69
CA PRO A 161 -17.38 -18.43 19.86
C PRO A 161 -17.69 -17.12 20.54
N GLN A 162 -17.49 -16.00 19.84
CA GLN A 162 -18.21 -14.81 20.20
C GLN A 162 -19.65 -15.27 20.06
N GLU A 163 -20.21 -15.77 21.17
CA GLU A 163 -21.60 -15.60 21.47
C GLU A 163 -21.78 -14.13 21.14
N LEU A 164 -22.31 -13.88 19.95
CA LEU A 164 -22.94 -12.63 19.63
C LEU A 164 -23.88 -12.49 20.81
N ARG A 165 -23.39 -11.75 21.82
CA ARG A 165 -24.14 -11.25 22.93
C ARG A 165 -25.37 -10.76 22.20
N LYS A 166 -26.46 -11.50 22.32
CA LYS A 166 -27.75 -11.11 21.77
C LYS A 166 -27.85 -9.71 22.33
N ILE A 167 -27.57 -8.72 21.49
CA ILE A 167 -28.00 -7.38 21.74
C ILE A 167 -29.48 -7.67 21.69
N ASP A 168 -30.07 -7.78 22.88
CA ASP A 168 -31.48 -7.91 23.06
C ASP A 168 -32.06 -6.78 22.23
N SER A 169 -32.41 -7.11 20.98
CA SER A 169 -33.14 -6.22 20.11
C SER A 169 -34.29 -5.79 20.99
N PRO A 170 -34.44 -4.48 21.28
CA PRO A 170 -35.50 -4.03 22.15
C PRO A 170 -36.76 -4.64 21.59
N VAL A 171 -37.43 -5.44 22.42
CA VAL A 171 -38.70 -6.08 22.12
C VAL A 171 -39.56 -4.97 21.52
N VAL A 172 -39.69 -4.96 20.19
CA VAL A 172 -40.63 -4.07 19.53
C VAL A 172 -41.98 -4.59 20.00
N PRO A 173 -42.70 -3.84 20.84
CA PRO A 173 -43.97 -4.32 21.37
C PRO A 173 -44.87 -4.63 20.18
N GLU A 174 -45.39 -5.85 20.20
CA GLU A 174 -46.21 -6.52 19.18
C GLU A 174 -47.61 -5.89 19.06
N GLN A 175 -47.71 -4.56 19.21
CA GLN A 175 -48.95 -3.87 19.56
C GLN A 175 -49.58 -3.08 18.40
N ASP A 176 -48.92 -2.99 17.24
CA ASP A 176 -49.48 -2.36 16.02
C ASP A 176 -49.85 -3.36 14.91
N ARG A 177 -49.81 -4.68 15.18
CA ARG A 177 -50.17 -5.70 14.17
C ARG A 177 -51.65 -6.10 14.13
N LEU A 178 -52.52 -5.42 14.88
CA LEU A 178 -53.94 -5.78 15.00
C LEU A 178 -54.93 -4.84 14.28
N VAL A 179 -54.47 -3.93 13.42
CA VAL A 179 -55.37 -3.08 12.62
C VAL A 179 -54.97 -3.16 11.16
N ASN A 180 -55.39 -4.22 10.48
CA ASN A 180 -55.74 -4.29 9.05
C ASN A 180 -56.08 -5.74 8.70
N LEU A 181 -57.20 -6.21 9.22
CA LEU A 181 -57.86 -7.47 8.87
C LEU A 181 -59.23 -7.12 8.30
N ASP A 182 -59.29 -6.38 7.19
CA ASP A 182 -60.56 -6.21 6.44
C ASP A 182 -60.44 -5.89 4.94
N GLU A 183 -59.27 -6.09 4.30
CA GLU A 183 -59.16 -6.08 2.83
C GLU A 183 -58.61 -7.42 2.31
N SER A 184 -59.31 -8.50 2.66
CA SER A 184 -59.16 -9.81 2.05
C SER A 184 -60.35 -10.07 1.13
N SER A 185 -60.20 -9.78 -0.17
CA SER A 185 -60.98 -10.47 -1.21
C SER A 185 -60.49 -10.24 -2.66
N GLU A 186 -59.61 -9.28 -2.98
CA GLU A 186 -59.33 -8.97 -4.40
C GLU A 186 -57.85 -9.05 -4.88
N ASN A 187 -56.87 -9.43 -4.04
CA ASN A 187 -55.45 -9.44 -4.44
C ASN A 187 -54.80 -10.82 -4.67
N GLU A 188 -55.57 -11.91 -4.68
CA GLU A 188 -55.07 -13.29 -4.81
C GLU A 188 -54.39 -13.62 -6.16
N LEU A 189 -54.45 -12.73 -7.16
CA LEU A 189 -53.77 -12.92 -8.46
C LEU A 189 -52.55 -12.02 -8.68
N ARG A 190 -52.13 -11.23 -7.67
CA ARG A 190 -50.98 -10.32 -7.79
C ARG A 190 -49.83 -10.61 -6.80
N GLU A 191 -50.03 -11.50 -5.82
CA GLU A 191 -49.03 -11.81 -4.79
C GLU A 191 -47.96 -12.84 -5.18
N GLU A 192 -48.11 -13.55 -6.30
CA GLU A 192 -47.08 -14.54 -6.72
C GLU A 192 -45.85 -13.89 -7.37
N SER A 193 -45.96 -12.61 -7.80
CA SER A 193 -44.87 -11.87 -8.46
C SER A 193 -43.99 -11.05 -7.50
N THR A 194 -44.49 -10.68 -6.31
CA THR A 194 -43.71 -9.90 -5.32
C THR A 194 -42.95 -10.80 -4.35
N ALA A 195 -43.46 -11.99 -4.03
CA ALA A 195 -42.79 -12.94 -3.15
C ALA A 195 -41.47 -13.50 -3.71
N GLU A 196 -41.26 -13.48 -5.03
CA GLU A 196 -40.01 -13.89 -5.66
C GLU A 196 -38.97 -12.76 -5.71
N SER A 197 -39.43 -11.50 -5.80
CA SER A 197 -38.58 -10.30 -5.68
C SER A 197 -38.05 -10.14 -4.26
N ASP A 198 -38.89 -10.32 -3.25
CA ASP A 198 -38.49 -10.18 -1.85
C ASP A 198 -37.60 -11.33 -1.37
N ARG A 199 -37.76 -12.55 -1.92
CA ARG A 199 -36.83 -13.66 -1.69
C ARG A 199 -35.47 -13.42 -2.32
N ALA A 200 -35.41 -12.87 -3.53
CA ALA A 200 -34.13 -12.52 -4.17
C ALA A 200 -33.40 -11.40 -3.40
N GLU A 201 -34.15 -10.47 -2.79
CA GLU A 201 -33.58 -9.40 -1.98
C GLU A 201 -33.14 -9.91 -0.60
N GLN A 202 -33.90 -10.79 0.07
CA GLN A 202 -33.48 -11.43 1.32
C GLN A 202 -32.23 -12.32 1.15
N ASP A 203 -32.13 -13.09 0.07
CA ASP A 203 -30.93 -13.87 -0.25
C ASP A 203 -29.70 -12.97 -0.52
N SER A 204 -29.93 -11.73 -0.97
CA SER A 204 -28.87 -10.73 -1.18
C SER A 204 -28.44 -10.04 0.13
N VAL A 205 -29.35 -9.92 1.10
CA VAL A 205 -29.10 -9.32 2.41
C VAL A 205 -28.43 -10.32 3.35
N GLU A 206 -28.82 -11.60 3.32
CA GLU A 206 -28.20 -12.65 4.16
C GLU A 206 -26.76 -12.98 3.72
N ARG A 207 -26.41 -12.76 2.45
CA ARG A 207 -25.03 -12.89 1.94
C ARG A 207 -24.11 -11.72 2.31
N LYS A 208 -24.63 -10.64 2.91
CA LYS A 208 -23.83 -9.46 3.31
C LYS A 208 -23.45 -9.42 4.79
N LEU A 209 -23.78 -10.44 5.57
CA LEU A 209 -23.17 -10.58 6.89
C LEU A 209 -21.68 -10.86 6.68
N PRO A 210 -20.76 -10.00 7.18
CA PRO A 210 -19.34 -10.21 7.04
C PRO A 210 -19.02 -11.55 7.68
N ARG A 211 -18.73 -12.57 6.86
CA ARG A 211 -18.16 -13.83 7.34
C ARG A 211 -17.00 -13.44 8.24
N SER A 212 -17.07 -13.80 9.52
CA SER A 212 -15.98 -13.62 10.46
C SER A 212 -14.71 -14.15 9.79
N GLU A 213 -13.76 -13.24 9.49
CA GLU A 213 -12.53 -13.61 8.81
C GLU A 213 -11.85 -14.70 9.65
N SER A 214 -11.60 -15.87 9.05
CA SER A 214 -10.94 -16.95 9.79
C SER A 214 -9.51 -16.50 10.13
N ILE A 215 -9.01 -16.86 11.33
CA ILE A 215 -7.59 -16.65 11.68
C ILE A 215 -6.66 -17.22 10.60
N ALA A 216 -7.05 -18.32 9.96
CA ALA A 216 -6.30 -18.90 8.85
C ALA A 216 -6.11 -17.89 7.70
N ASP A 217 -7.15 -17.11 7.37
CA ASP A 217 -7.08 -16.08 6.34
C ASP A 217 -6.17 -14.93 6.77
N THR A 218 -6.24 -14.49 8.04
CA THR A 218 -5.34 -13.46 8.58
C THR A 218 -3.88 -13.89 8.54
N VAL A 219 -3.59 -15.12 8.98
CA VAL A 219 -2.23 -15.68 8.97
C VAL A 219 -1.71 -15.81 7.54
N ALA A 220 -2.53 -16.32 6.62
CA ALA A 220 -2.12 -16.46 5.22
C ALA A 220 -1.86 -15.11 4.55
N ARG A 221 -2.66 -14.07 4.87
CA ARG A 221 -2.41 -12.69 4.41
C ARG A 221 -1.10 -12.13 4.96
N LEU A 222 -0.81 -12.37 6.24
CA LEU A 222 0.43 -11.92 6.88
C LEU A 222 1.66 -12.59 6.24
N VAL A 223 1.60 -13.91 6.01
CA VAL A 223 2.68 -14.65 5.33
C VAL A 223 2.85 -14.16 3.90
N GLY A 224 1.74 -13.95 3.17
CA GLY A 224 1.77 -13.37 1.83
C GLY A 224 2.45 -11.99 1.81
N LEU A 225 2.10 -11.10 2.75
CA LEU A 225 2.73 -9.79 2.88
C LEU A 225 4.24 -9.90 3.16
N LEU A 226 4.66 -10.84 4.02
CA LEU A 226 6.06 -11.06 4.34
C LEU A 226 6.85 -11.55 3.12
N VAL A 227 6.28 -12.47 2.33
CA VAL A 227 6.89 -12.94 1.07
C VAL A 227 7.04 -11.79 0.08
N TYR A 228 6.01 -10.94 -0.07
CA TYR A 228 6.10 -9.77 -0.95
C TYR A 228 7.15 -8.79 -0.48
N LEU A 229 7.23 -8.49 0.81
CA LEU A 229 8.27 -7.64 1.39
C LEU A 229 9.66 -8.21 1.06
N LEU A 230 9.86 -9.50 1.32
CA LEU A 230 11.13 -10.20 1.10
C LEU A 230 11.56 -10.14 -0.37
N VAL A 231 10.63 -10.35 -1.31
CA VAL A 231 10.93 -10.28 -2.74
C VAL A 231 11.07 -8.84 -3.25
N PHE A 232 10.45 -7.86 -2.59
CA PHE A 232 10.55 -6.44 -2.93
C PHE A 232 11.91 -5.82 -2.54
N LEU A 233 12.55 -6.30 -1.47
CA LEU A 233 13.86 -5.80 -1.02
C LEU A 233 14.93 -5.82 -2.13
N PRO A 234 15.16 -6.94 -2.85
CA PRO A 234 16.09 -6.97 -3.99
C PRO A 234 15.74 -6.00 -5.11
N VAL A 235 14.45 -5.78 -5.39
CA VAL A 235 13.99 -4.82 -6.41
C VAL A 235 14.37 -3.40 -6.00
N LEU A 236 14.14 -3.05 -4.73
CA LEU A 236 14.47 -1.75 -4.18
C LEU A 236 15.99 -1.51 -4.19
N MET A 237 16.78 -2.55 -3.93
CA MET A 237 18.25 -2.51 -4.02
C MET A 237 18.69 -2.20 -5.46
N ILE A 238 18.21 -2.95 -6.45
CA ILE A 238 18.52 -2.72 -7.88
C ILE A 238 18.07 -1.32 -8.31
N ALA A 239 16.85 -0.91 -7.95
CA ALA A 239 16.33 0.41 -8.29
C ALA A 239 17.18 1.55 -7.70
N SER A 240 17.64 1.37 -6.45
CA SER A 240 18.48 2.37 -5.79
C SER A 240 19.87 2.50 -6.44
N GLU A 241 20.46 1.41 -6.93
CA GLU A 241 21.73 1.45 -7.66
C GLU A 241 21.55 2.18 -9.00
N ILE A 242 20.47 1.87 -9.72
CA ILE A 242 20.17 2.47 -11.03
C ILE A 242 19.93 3.98 -10.92
N TRP A 243 19.27 4.44 -9.86
CA TRP A 243 19.00 5.87 -9.63
C TRP A 243 20.12 6.60 -8.87
N GLY A 244 21.21 5.92 -8.52
CA GLY A 244 22.32 6.52 -7.77
C GLY A 244 21.98 6.84 -6.31
N TRP A 245 20.94 6.25 -5.75
CA TRP A 245 20.55 6.38 -4.35
C TRP A 245 21.38 5.45 -3.46
N THR A 246 22.70 5.70 -3.41
CA THR A 246 23.68 4.83 -2.75
C THR A 246 23.38 4.57 -1.28
N VAL A 247 22.89 5.59 -0.55
CA VAL A 247 22.50 5.45 0.87
C VAL A 247 21.32 4.49 1.03
N THR A 248 20.28 4.63 0.19
CA THR A 248 19.13 3.74 0.19
C THR A 248 19.56 2.32 -0.16
N GLY A 249 20.40 2.16 -1.19
CA GLY A 249 20.90 0.86 -1.61
C GLY A 249 21.73 0.15 -0.55
N SER A 250 22.64 0.86 0.11
CA SER A 250 23.43 0.33 1.23
C SER A 250 22.53 -0.11 2.38
N THR A 251 21.57 0.74 2.76
CA THR A 251 20.64 0.44 3.87
C THR A 251 19.78 -0.79 3.56
N VAL A 252 19.21 -0.86 2.36
CA VAL A 252 18.40 -2.00 1.92
C VAL A 252 19.24 -3.27 1.79
N GLY A 253 20.46 -3.15 1.29
CA GLY A 253 21.43 -4.24 1.21
C GLY A 253 21.79 -4.80 2.59
N GLU A 254 22.02 -3.94 3.58
CA GLU A 254 22.24 -4.35 4.96
C GLU A 254 21.01 -5.06 5.53
N VAL A 255 19.81 -4.50 5.36
CA VAL A 255 18.56 -5.16 5.81
C VAL A 255 18.41 -6.53 5.14
N TRP A 256 18.72 -6.64 3.84
CA TRP A 256 18.68 -7.90 3.11
C TRP A 256 19.68 -8.92 3.65
N GLN A 257 20.94 -8.52 3.87
CA GLN A 257 21.96 -9.37 4.46
C GLN A 257 21.59 -9.83 5.87
N TRP A 258 20.96 -8.97 6.66
CA TRP A 258 20.39 -9.35 7.95
C TRP A 258 19.28 -10.37 7.79
N LEU A 259 18.36 -10.16 6.85
CA LEU A 259 17.15 -10.97 6.68
C LEU A 259 17.41 -12.36 6.08
N LEU A 260 18.44 -12.50 5.24
CA LEU A 260 18.76 -13.73 4.52
C LEU A 260 19.06 -14.93 5.45
N PRO A 261 19.90 -14.79 6.50
CA PRO A 261 20.04 -15.81 7.54
C PRO A 261 18.74 -16.21 8.22
N PHE A 262 17.80 -15.28 8.45
CA PHE A 262 16.51 -15.62 9.05
C PHE A 262 15.64 -16.42 8.10
N ALA A 263 15.56 -16.00 6.84
CA ALA A 263 14.80 -16.73 5.83
C ALA A 263 15.36 -18.15 5.66
N GLY A 264 16.69 -18.28 5.62
CA GLY A 264 17.37 -19.58 5.57
C GLY A 264 17.11 -20.43 6.81
N LEU A 265 17.26 -19.87 8.01
CA LEU A 265 17.05 -20.59 9.27
C LEU A 265 15.57 -20.99 9.45
N ALA A 266 14.63 -20.12 9.09
CA ALA A 266 13.20 -20.43 9.08
C ALA A 266 12.87 -21.54 8.07
N ALA A 267 13.44 -21.50 6.87
CA ALA A 267 13.29 -22.56 5.87
C ALA A 267 13.84 -23.91 6.37
N VAL A 268 15.04 -23.92 6.94
CA VAL A 268 15.66 -25.14 7.48
C VAL A 268 14.84 -25.71 8.63
N ILE A 269 14.38 -24.87 9.56
CA ILE A 269 13.58 -25.31 10.71
C ILE A 269 12.21 -25.81 10.27
N THR A 270 11.56 -25.15 9.31
CA THR A 270 10.27 -25.63 8.78
C THR A 270 10.41 -26.95 8.03
N ILE A 271 11.41 -27.10 7.16
CA ILE A 271 11.71 -28.37 6.47
C ILE A 271 12.02 -29.47 7.49
N GLY A 272 12.88 -29.18 8.47
CA GLY A 272 13.24 -30.10 9.54
C GLY A 272 12.02 -30.50 10.37
N TRP A 273 11.14 -29.56 10.70
CA TRP A 273 9.89 -29.82 11.40
C TRP A 273 8.96 -30.72 10.59
N PHE A 274 8.78 -30.47 9.29
CA PHE A 274 7.99 -31.33 8.41
C PHE A 274 8.57 -32.74 8.33
N ALA A 275 9.90 -32.88 8.19
CA ALA A 275 10.57 -34.18 8.14
C ALA A 275 10.42 -34.96 9.46
N LEU A 276 10.63 -34.29 10.61
CA LEU A 276 10.43 -34.87 11.94
C LEU A 276 8.97 -35.27 12.18
N THR A 277 8.02 -34.45 11.74
CA THR A 277 6.59 -34.74 11.89
C THR A 277 6.17 -35.91 11.01
N ALA A 278 6.65 -35.98 9.77
CA ALA A 278 6.42 -37.10 8.87
C ALA A 278 7.01 -38.41 9.43
N ALA A 279 8.23 -38.37 9.96
CA ALA A 279 8.88 -39.51 10.62
C ALA A 279 8.13 -39.94 11.90
N ALA A 280 7.65 -38.99 12.70
CA ALA A 280 6.85 -39.27 13.88
C ALA A 280 5.52 -39.95 13.51
N ILE A 281 4.86 -39.52 12.44
CA ILE A 281 3.61 -40.13 11.96
C ILE A 281 3.85 -41.56 11.48
N SER A 282 4.96 -41.84 10.79
CA SER A 282 5.25 -43.17 10.23
C SER A 282 5.73 -44.17 11.28
N ILE A 283 6.48 -43.72 12.29
CA ILE A 283 7.14 -44.62 13.25
C ILE A 283 6.38 -44.71 14.59
N CYS A 284 5.74 -43.64 15.06
CA CYS A 284 5.15 -43.63 16.40
C CYS A 284 3.70 -44.18 16.43
N PRO A 285 3.36 -44.97 17.47
CA PRO A 285 1.98 -45.36 17.76
C PRO A 285 1.07 -44.13 17.89
N THR A 286 -0.20 -44.27 17.53
CA THR A 286 -1.20 -43.18 17.51
C THR A 286 -1.31 -42.42 18.84
N GLU A 287 -1.10 -43.11 19.96
CA GLU A 287 -1.13 -42.57 21.32
C GLU A 287 -0.02 -41.53 21.59
N PHE A 288 1.15 -41.67 20.96
CA PHE A 288 2.30 -40.79 21.19
C PHE A 288 2.46 -39.67 20.14
N ARG A 289 1.63 -39.64 19.09
CA ARG A 289 1.78 -38.65 18.01
C ARG A 289 1.57 -37.20 18.46
N LYS A 290 0.57 -36.95 19.31
CA LYS A 290 0.28 -35.61 19.85
C LYS A 290 1.44 -35.03 20.68
N PRO A 291 1.96 -35.72 21.72
CA PRO A 291 3.06 -35.17 22.52
C PRO A 291 4.35 -34.99 21.71
N VAL A 292 4.64 -35.89 20.76
CA VAL A 292 5.82 -35.74 19.89
C VAL A 292 5.70 -34.49 19.00
N MET A 293 4.54 -34.22 18.40
CA MET A 293 4.32 -32.98 17.64
C MET A 293 4.45 -31.71 18.49
N ILE A 294 3.93 -31.73 19.72
CA ILE A 294 4.07 -30.60 20.65
C ILE A 294 5.56 -30.39 21.01
N PHE A 295 6.29 -31.48 21.26
CA PHE A 295 7.71 -31.38 21.58
C PHE A 295 8.54 -30.86 20.40
N THR A 296 8.31 -31.36 19.18
CA THR A 296 9.06 -30.91 17.99
C THR A 296 8.73 -29.47 17.62
N THR A 297 7.47 -29.02 17.79
CA THR A 297 7.11 -27.61 17.60
C THR A 297 7.76 -26.71 18.65
N VAL A 298 7.72 -27.06 19.93
CA VAL A 298 8.39 -26.30 21.00
C VAL A 298 9.90 -26.24 20.76
N LEU A 299 10.53 -27.36 20.38
CA LEU A 299 11.96 -27.39 20.06
C LEU A 299 12.30 -26.50 18.85
N ALA A 300 11.48 -26.53 17.80
CA ALA A 300 11.64 -25.65 16.64
C ALA A 300 11.53 -24.16 17.03
N VAL A 301 10.57 -23.81 17.90
CA VAL A 301 10.40 -22.45 18.42
C VAL A 301 11.58 -22.03 19.29
N ILE A 302 12.10 -22.91 20.13
CA ILE A 302 13.29 -22.63 20.95
C ILE A 302 14.52 -22.44 20.05
N LEU A 303 14.74 -23.32 19.07
CA LEU A 303 15.86 -23.20 18.12
C LEU A 303 15.78 -21.90 17.31
N LEU A 304 14.57 -21.48 16.91
CA LEU A 304 14.33 -20.16 16.34
C LEU A 304 14.71 -19.07 17.34
N SER A 305 14.16 -19.11 18.55
CA SER A 305 14.32 -18.06 19.58
C SER A 305 15.76 -17.90 20.06
N VAL A 306 16.55 -18.98 20.12
CA VAL A 306 17.94 -18.99 20.58
C VAL A 306 18.90 -18.40 19.54
N SER A 307 18.48 -18.28 18.28
CA SER A 307 19.32 -17.61 17.28
C SER A 307 19.51 -16.14 17.67
N TYR A 308 20.78 -15.70 17.77
CA TYR A 308 21.16 -14.32 18.05
C TYR A 308 20.42 -13.33 17.14
N ASN A 309 20.26 -13.73 15.88
CA ASN A 309 19.52 -13.01 14.87
C ASN A 309 18.06 -12.78 15.30
N ILE A 310 17.32 -13.80 15.74
CA ILE A 310 15.91 -13.65 16.20
C ILE A 310 15.79 -12.75 17.42
N SER A 311 16.71 -12.84 18.37
CA SER A 311 16.75 -11.92 19.50
C SER A 311 16.94 -10.47 19.05
N MET A 312 17.85 -10.22 18.10
CA MET A 312 18.07 -8.88 17.54
C MET A 312 16.87 -8.39 16.71
N ALA A 313 16.24 -9.25 15.91
CA ALA A 313 15.04 -8.88 15.15
C ALA A 313 13.87 -8.53 16.06
N ILE A 314 13.67 -9.25 17.17
CA ILE A 314 12.66 -8.91 18.18
C ILE A 314 13.00 -7.55 18.80
N LEU A 315 14.25 -7.30 19.17
CA LEU A 315 14.68 -6.02 19.75
C LEU A 315 14.45 -4.87 18.77
N VAL A 316 14.82 -5.04 17.51
CA VAL A 316 14.58 -4.06 16.44
C VAL A 316 13.07 -3.85 16.23
N THR A 317 12.27 -4.91 16.24
CA THR A 317 10.81 -4.82 16.09
C THR A 317 10.19 -4.04 17.24
N VAL A 318 10.61 -4.30 18.47
CA VAL A 318 10.18 -3.54 19.65
C VAL A 318 10.60 -2.08 19.52
N ALA A 319 11.84 -1.81 19.09
CA ALA A 319 12.31 -0.44 18.85
C ALA A 319 11.46 0.26 17.77
N ILE A 320 11.14 -0.41 16.66
CA ILE A 320 10.27 0.12 15.61
C ILE A 320 8.87 0.38 16.15
N VAL A 321 8.29 -0.54 16.93
CA VAL A 321 6.96 -0.34 17.54
C VAL A 321 6.98 0.87 18.47
N VAL A 322 8.03 1.05 19.27
CA VAL A 322 8.20 2.23 20.14
C VAL A 322 8.35 3.51 19.31
N ILE A 323 9.14 3.49 18.23
CA ILE A 323 9.29 4.62 17.31
C ILE A 323 7.96 4.95 16.62
N CYS A 324 7.24 3.95 16.10
CA CYS A 324 5.94 4.12 15.47
C CYS A 324 4.90 4.64 16.48
N TRP A 325 4.91 4.13 17.71
CA TRP A 325 4.06 4.60 18.80
C TRP A 325 4.35 6.07 19.12
N PHE A 326 5.62 6.42 19.29
CA PHE A 326 6.06 7.79 19.53
C PHE A 326 5.68 8.70 18.35
N SER A 327 5.91 8.24 17.12
CA SER A 327 5.55 8.95 15.90
C SER A 327 4.04 9.18 15.82
N ARG A 328 3.21 8.18 16.11
CA ARG A 328 1.75 8.32 16.10
C ARG A 328 1.27 9.41 17.08
N LYS A 329 1.92 9.53 18.23
CA LYS A 329 1.50 10.45 19.29
C LYS A 329 2.00 11.88 19.07
N GLU A 330 3.28 12.04 18.73
CA GLU A 330 3.96 13.34 18.74
C GLU A 330 4.23 13.90 17.31
N LEU A 331 4.32 13.06 16.27
CA LEU A 331 4.58 13.52 14.90
C LEU A 331 3.48 14.44 14.34
N PRO A 332 2.17 14.22 14.62
CA PRO A 332 1.13 15.19 14.23
C PRO A 332 1.35 16.57 14.86
N ASP A 333 1.85 16.63 16.10
CA ASP A 333 2.17 17.89 16.78
C ASP A 333 3.39 18.58 16.15
N VAL A 334 4.40 17.81 15.73
CA VAL A 334 5.57 18.35 15.00
C VAL A 334 5.17 18.93 13.64
N VAL A 335 4.37 18.19 12.86
CA VAL A 335 3.90 18.65 11.55
C VAL A 335 3.03 19.89 11.69
N ALA A 336 2.13 19.92 12.70
CA ALA A 336 1.32 21.10 12.98
C ALA A 336 2.18 22.31 13.38
N GLY A 337 3.23 22.11 14.18
CA GLY A 337 4.18 23.16 14.56
C GLY A 337 4.93 23.75 13.36
N LEU A 338 5.40 22.88 12.45
CA LEU A 338 6.02 23.31 11.19
C LEU A 338 5.05 24.15 10.36
N TYR A 339 3.81 23.69 10.20
CA TYR A 339 2.79 24.40 9.43
C TYR A 339 2.47 25.78 10.01
N LEU A 340 2.24 25.86 11.34
CA LEU A 340 2.02 27.12 12.05
C LEU A 340 3.21 28.09 11.91
N LYS A 341 4.45 27.57 11.86
CA LYS A 341 5.65 28.40 11.67
C LYS A 341 5.76 28.98 10.26
N PHE A 342 5.27 28.27 9.24
CA PHE A 342 5.23 28.77 7.86
C PHE A 342 4.13 29.80 7.64
N GLN A 343 3.03 29.74 8.39
CA GLN A 343 1.87 30.60 8.21
C GLN A 343 1.92 31.79 9.19
N LYS A 344 2.57 32.88 8.77
CA LYS A 344 2.87 34.05 9.62
C LYS A 344 1.66 34.89 10.10
N SER A 345 0.44 34.59 9.64
CA SER A 345 -0.73 35.46 9.86
C SER A 345 -2.01 34.66 10.17
N LEU A 346 -1.97 33.87 11.24
CA LEU A 346 -3.16 33.21 11.77
C LEU A 346 -3.65 33.98 13.01
N GLU A 347 -4.77 34.68 12.85
CA GLU A 347 -5.50 35.27 13.98
C GLU A 347 -6.37 34.19 14.62
N LEU A 348 -6.06 33.83 15.87
CA LEU A 348 -6.87 32.89 16.64
C LEU A 348 -7.95 33.67 17.40
N LYS A 349 -9.20 33.19 17.30
CA LYS A 349 -10.30 33.67 18.13
C LYS A 349 -10.45 32.75 19.34
N THR A 350 -10.21 33.30 20.52
CA THR A 350 -10.61 32.70 21.79
C THR A 350 -11.92 33.34 22.26
N SER A 351 -12.64 32.68 23.16
CA SER A 351 -13.83 33.23 23.82
C SER A 351 -13.53 34.54 24.56
N ASP A 352 -12.34 34.63 25.17
CA ASP A 352 -11.83 35.80 25.89
C ASP A 352 -11.32 36.93 24.97
N GLY A 353 -11.41 36.78 23.64
CA GLY A 353 -10.95 37.77 22.67
C GLY A 353 -9.90 37.25 21.68
N PRO A 354 -9.23 38.12 20.90
CA PRO A 354 -8.19 37.71 19.97
C PRO A 354 -6.94 37.19 20.72
N ALA A 355 -6.49 35.98 20.36
CA ALA A 355 -5.31 35.36 20.92
C ALA A 355 -4.09 35.57 20.02
N VAL A 356 -2.99 36.08 20.59
CA VAL A 356 -1.75 36.30 19.85
C VAL A 356 -0.80 35.13 20.07
N ILE A 357 -0.36 34.50 18.98
CA ILE A 357 0.67 33.47 19.01
C ILE A 357 2.02 34.15 19.29
N GLN A 358 2.61 33.93 20.46
CA GLN A 358 3.92 34.48 20.80
C GLN A 358 5.07 33.68 20.19
N ASN A 359 5.04 32.35 20.37
CA ASN A 359 6.12 31.47 19.96
C ASN A 359 5.59 30.07 19.63
N VAL A 360 5.93 29.57 18.45
CA VAL A 360 5.59 28.24 17.97
C VAL A 360 6.80 27.32 18.22
N GLY A 361 6.73 26.52 19.27
CA GLY A 361 7.69 25.45 19.53
C GLY A 361 7.41 24.19 18.70
N LEU A 362 8.27 23.17 18.84
CA LEU A 362 8.16 21.95 18.04
C LEU A 362 6.90 21.12 18.35
N LEU A 363 6.47 21.07 19.61
CA LEU A 363 5.28 20.32 20.05
C LEU A 363 4.19 21.21 20.65
N LEU A 364 4.61 22.32 21.27
CA LEU A 364 3.75 23.23 22.00
C LEU A 364 3.90 24.65 21.43
N THR A 365 2.77 25.34 21.29
CA THR A 365 2.68 26.75 20.94
C THR A 365 2.27 27.53 22.18
N ARG A 366 3.01 28.61 22.46
CA ARG A 366 2.65 29.55 23.54
C ARG A 366 1.72 30.61 22.98
N ILE A 367 0.54 30.68 23.55
CA ILE A 367 -0.52 31.62 23.20
C ILE A 367 -0.66 32.62 24.34
N GLN A 368 -0.76 33.90 24.01
CA GLN A 368 -1.09 34.95 24.97
C GLN A 368 -2.49 35.48 24.65
N THR A 369 -3.38 35.35 25.62
CA THR A 369 -4.65 36.09 25.67
C THR A 369 -4.47 37.34 26.52
N GLU A 370 -5.47 38.23 26.55
CA GLU A 370 -5.43 39.43 27.41
C GLU A 370 -5.26 39.07 28.89
N THR A 371 -5.80 37.91 29.30
CA THR A 371 -5.90 37.49 30.68
C THR A 371 -4.77 36.55 31.10
N GLN A 372 -4.31 35.66 30.20
CA GLN A 372 -3.40 34.56 30.57
C GLN A 372 -2.44 34.17 29.44
N THR A 373 -1.38 33.47 29.81
CA THR A 373 -0.49 32.78 28.87
C THR A 373 -0.65 31.29 29.04
N ALA A 374 -0.92 30.58 27.94
CA ALA A 374 -1.14 29.15 27.95
C ALA A 374 -0.23 28.46 26.91
N ASN A 375 0.28 27.28 27.27
CA ASN A 375 1.00 26.42 26.32
C ASN A 375 0.03 25.34 25.82
N VAL A 376 -0.24 25.33 24.52
CA VAL A 376 -1.19 24.40 23.89
C VAL A 376 -0.45 23.53 22.87
N ARG A 377 -0.84 22.27 22.73
CA ARG A 377 -0.30 21.39 21.67
C ARG A 377 -0.61 21.91 20.29
N ASN A 378 0.38 21.88 19.41
CA ASN A 378 0.33 22.45 18.07
C ASN A 378 -0.85 21.91 17.24
N ARG A 379 -1.17 20.61 17.34
CA ARG A 379 -2.29 20.04 16.57
C ARG A 379 -3.64 20.68 16.90
N HIS A 380 -3.85 21.08 18.15
CA HIS A 380 -5.13 21.66 18.59
C HIS A 380 -5.23 23.13 18.18
N VAL A 381 -4.11 23.85 18.22
CA VAL A 381 -4.02 25.22 17.69
C VAL A 381 -4.33 25.21 16.19
N LEU A 382 -3.69 24.32 15.44
CA LEU A 382 -3.93 24.19 14.00
C LEU A 382 -5.38 23.77 13.68
N GLN A 383 -5.94 22.82 14.42
CA GLN A 383 -7.33 22.40 14.24
C GLN A 383 -8.32 23.54 14.53
N SER A 384 -8.06 24.36 15.54
CA SER A 384 -8.90 25.53 15.87
C SER A 384 -8.81 26.59 14.76
N CYS A 385 -7.61 26.86 14.24
CA CYS A 385 -7.40 27.75 13.10
C CYS A 385 -8.16 27.30 11.83
N LEU A 386 -8.12 25.99 11.54
CA LEU A 386 -8.75 25.44 10.32
C LEU A 386 -10.28 25.33 10.43
N SER A 387 -10.80 25.04 11.62
CA SER A 387 -12.25 24.92 11.85
C SER A 387 -12.93 26.27 12.06
N GLY A 388 -12.19 27.29 12.47
CA GLY A 388 -12.76 28.59 12.86
C GLY A 388 -13.46 28.57 14.22
N ASN A 389 -13.44 27.44 14.93
CA ASN A 389 -14.02 27.29 16.26
C ASN A 389 -13.10 27.87 17.34
N THR A 390 -13.69 28.26 18.47
CA THR A 390 -12.90 28.77 19.59
C THR A 390 -12.12 27.63 20.27
N LEU A 391 -10.94 27.97 20.79
CA LEU A 391 -10.05 27.02 21.47
C LEU A 391 -10.71 26.36 22.71
N GLU A 392 -11.68 27.04 23.31
CA GLU A 392 -12.42 26.58 24.49
C GLU A 392 -13.57 25.63 24.17
N GLU A 393 -14.27 25.81 23.03
CA GLU A 393 -15.25 24.84 22.55
C GLU A 393 -14.62 23.47 22.30
N SER A 394 -13.32 23.46 21.98
CA SER A 394 -12.52 22.25 21.85
C SER A 394 -12.17 21.58 23.19
N ARG A 395 -12.57 22.15 24.35
CA ARG A 395 -12.38 21.64 25.72
C ARG A 395 -10.95 21.12 26.00
N MET A 396 -9.92 21.91 25.70
CA MET A 396 -8.53 21.46 25.83
C MET A 396 -7.60 22.44 26.53
N ILE A 397 -8.09 23.12 27.57
CA ILE A 397 -7.24 23.87 28.49
C ILE A 397 -7.21 23.12 29.83
N ILE A 398 -6.12 22.37 30.06
CA ILE A 398 -5.73 22.03 31.43
C ILE A 398 -5.17 23.34 31.99
N LEU A 399 -6.00 24.07 32.73
CA LEU A 399 -5.57 25.27 33.43
C LEU A 399 -4.51 24.85 34.45
N THR A 400 -3.23 25.01 34.11
CA THR A 400 -2.15 25.01 35.09
C THR A 400 -2.28 26.30 35.86
N THR A 401 -3.17 26.31 36.86
CA THR A 401 -3.26 27.42 37.80
C THR A 401 -2.00 27.37 38.64
N GLU A 402 -0.92 28.01 38.17
CA GLU A 402 0.19 28.38 39.03
C GLU A 402 -0.39 29.37 40.04
N GLN A 403 -0.82 28.81 41.17
CA GLN A 403 -1.25 29.53 42.33
C GLN A 403 -0.04 30.28 42.87
N LYS A 404 0.14 31.51 42.37
CA LYS A 404 1.12 32.46 42.86
C LYS A 404 0.65 32.88 44.25
N THR A 405 0.97 32.06 45.26
CA THR A 405 0.82 32.38 46.67
C THR A 405 1.67 33.63 46.93
N GLN A 406 1.03 34.80 46.92
CA GLN A 406 1.65 36.04 47.34
C GLN A 406 1.87 35.97 48.86
N LEU A 407 3.12 36.15 49.25
CA LEU A 407 3.57 36.50 50.60
C LEU A 407 4.12 37.92 50.51
#